data_AF-A0A2N6BBI4-F1
#
_entry.id   AF-A0A2N6BBI4-F1
#
_cell.length_a   1.000
_cell.length_b   1.000
_cell.length_c   1.000
_cell.angle_alpha   90.00
_cell.angle_beta   90.00
_cell.angle_gamma   90.00
#
_symmetry.space_group_name_H-M   'P 1'
#
loop_
_entity.id
_entity.type
_entity.pdbx_description
1 polymer ?
#
loop_
_entity_poly.entity_id
_entity_poly.type
_entity_poly.pdbx_seq_one_letter_code
_entity_poly.pdbx_strand_id
1 'polypeptide(L)'
;MTSKRKTTVRLILAALLMLALPAWASAADAPDVIAIDLLERYYEGVEFEHAMHVDIADDCYVCHHHTVGTVTVEMGCADCHEESDATLPIACKKCHDPNPFSAAQIAKRELEGRRFHIDKPGLKGAYHRSCLGCHEEMGAPNGCDDCHRRNEAGEELFGLGPADM
;
A
#
# COMPACT_ATOMS: atom_id res chain seq x y z
N MET A 1 46.65 26.57 28.28
CA MET A 1 46.48 25.55 27.21
C MET A 1 45.23 24.66 27.37
N THR A 2 44.27 24.98 28.25
CA THR A 2 43.17 24.06 28.62
C THR A 2 41.82 24.40 27.97
N SER A 3 41.54 25.67 27.64
CA SER A 3 40.25 26.11 27.09
C SER A 3 40.10 25.78 25.60
N LYS A 4 41.11 26.14 24.77
CA LYS A 4 41.09 25.88 23.32
C LYS A 4 40.98 24.38 22.95
N ARG A 5 41.61 23.50 23.75
CA ARG A 5 41.55 22.04 23.59
C ARG A 5 40.17 21.47 23.96
N LYS A 6 39.49 22.07 24.94
CA LYS A 6 38.12 21.70 25.32
C LYS A 6 37.10 22.15 24.28
N THR A 7 37.30 23.30 23.64
CA THR A 7 36.45 23.76 22.53
C THR A 7 36.66 22.95 21.25
N THR A 8 37.90 22.58 20.89
CA THR A 8 38.11 21.70 19.73
C THR A 8 37.56 20.30 19.95
N VAL A 9 37.71 19.72 21.15
CA VAL A 9 37.11 18.40 21.46
C VAL A 9 35.58 18.46 21.40
N ARG A 10 34.94 19.53 21.90
CA ARG A 10 33.49 19.71 21.79
C ARG A 10 33.00 19.86 20.35
N LEU A 11 33.75 20.58 19.50
CA LEU A 11 33.40 20.71 18.08
C LEU A 11 33.56 19.39 17.32
N ILE A 12 34.59 18.61 17.63
CA ILE A 12 34.79 17.26 17.05
C ILE A 12 33.68 16.30 17.51
N LEU A 13 33.29 16.35 18.79
CA LEU A 13 32.21 15.50 19.32
C LEU A 13 30.85 15.87 18.71
N ALA A 14 30.57 17.17 18.52
CA ALA A 14 29.34 17.64 17.87
C ALA A 14 29.31 17.26 16.38
N ALA A 15 30.44 17.34 15.67
CA ALA A 15 30.54 16.90 14.28
C ALA A 15 30.38 15.37 14.13
N LEU A 16 30.93 14.59 15.06
CA LEU A 16 30.73 13.13 15.10
C LEU A 16 29.28 12.75 15.41
N LEU A 17 28.57 13.53 16.24
CA LEU A 17 27.16 13.32 16.53
C LEU A 17 26.25 13.64 15.33
N MET A 18 26.64 14.59 14.47
CA MET A 18 25.94 14.87 13.21
C MET A 18 26.21 13.84 12.11
N LEU A 19 27.33 13.10 12.14
CA LEU A 19 27.57 11.97 11.24
C LEU A 19 26.77 10.70 11.61
N ALA A 20 26.15 10.68 12.79
CA ALA A 20 25.30 9.59 13.27
C ALA A 20 23.80 9.89 13.08
N LEU A 21 23.44 10.78 12.14
CA LEU A 21 22.05 10.90 11.70
C LEU A 21 21.63 9.56 11.08
N PRO A 22 20.51 8.96 11.51
CA PRO A 22 20.03 7.73 10.88
C PRO A 22 19.82 8.02 9.40
N ALA A 23 20.35 7.15 8.54
CA ALA A 23 20.08 7.20 7.11
C ALA A 23 18.56 7.28 6.94
N TRP A 24 18.08 8.37 6.36
CA TRP A 24 16.68 8.51 6.02
C TRP A 24 16.34 7.36 5.07
N ALA A 25 15.45 6.47 5.50
CA ALA A 25 14.87 5.46 4.63
C ALA A 25 14.29 6.20 3.43
N SER A 26 14.92 6.01 2.28
CA SER A 26 14.53 6.65 1.04
C SER A 26 13.58 5.68 0.31
N ALA A 27 12.70 6.20 -0.53
CA ALA A 27 11.85 5.39 -1.42
C ALA A 27 12.64 4.40 -2.30
N ALA A 28 13.97 4.57 -2.38
CA ALA A 28 14.93 3.74 -3.10
C ALA A 28 15.00 2.26 -2.67
N ASP A 29 14.41 1.86 -1.55
CA ASP A 29 14.45 0.46 -1.09
C ASP A 29 13.25 -0.39 -1.56
N ALA A 30 12.29 0.18 -2.29
CA ALA A 30 11.15 -0.56 -2.84
C ALA A 30 11.49 -1.22 -4.19
N PRO A 31 10.94 -2.42 -4.48
CA PRO A 31 11.17 -3.09 -5.76
C PRO A 31 10.58 -2.32 -6.94
N ASP A 32 11.25 -2.37 -8.09
CA ASP A 32 10.80 -1.69 -9.31
C ASP A 32 9.48 -2.26 -9.86
N VAL A 33 9.27 -3.57 -9.70
CA VAL A 33 8.07 -4.29 -10.13
C VAL A 33 7.51 -5.10 -8.96
N ILE A 34 6.19 -5.06 -8.79
CA ILE A 34 5.45 -5.77 -7.74
C ILE A 34 4.41 -6.66 -8.40
N ALA A 35 4.41 -7.95 -8.10
CA ALA A 35 3.31 -8.83 -8.46
C ALA A 35 2.11 -8.63 -7.51
N ILE A 36 0.95 -8.32 -8.07
CA ILE A 36 -0.33 -8.25 -7.35
C ILE A 36 -1.21 -9.40 -7.83
N ASP A 37 -1.06 -10.56 -7.17
CA ASP A 37 -1.62 -11.86 -7.58
C ASP A 37 -2.58 -12.46 -6.55
N LEU A 38 -2.72 -11.85 -5.37
CA LEU A 38 -3.53 -12.40 -4.26
C LEU A 38 -4.99 -12.68 -4.62
N LEU A 39 -5.52 -11.98 -5.62
CA LEU A 39 -6.92 -12.10 -6.08
C LEU A 39 -7.04 -12.80 -7.44
N GLU A 40 -5.96 -13.43 -7.91
CA GLU A 40 -5.94 -14.17 -9.16
C GLU A 40 -7.00 -15.29 -9.12
N ARG A 41 -7.90 -15.27 -10.10
CA ARG A 41 -8.98 -16.27 -10.21
C ARG A 41 -9.55 -16.34 -11.62
N TYR A 42 -10.05 -15.21 -12.11
CA TYR A 42 -10.67 -15.05 -13.45
C TYR A 42 -9.84 -14.18 -14.39
N TYR A 43 -8.84 -13.54 -13.81
CA TYR A 43 -7.83 -12.73 -14.46
C TYR A 43 -6.50 -13.15 -13.85
N GLU A 44 -5.43 -13.02 -14.63
CA GLU A 44 -4.04 -13.19 -14.20
C GLU A 44 -3.65 -12.12 -13.15
N GLY A 45 -2.51 -12.32 -12.48
CA GLY A 45 -1.94 -11.30 -11.62
C GLY A 45 -1.54 -10.03 -12.38
N VAL A 46 -1.51 -8.89 -11.69
CA VAL A 46 -0.99 -7.63 -12.25
C VAL A 46 0.51 -7.56 -11.98
N GLU A 47 1.32 -7.39 -13.01
CA GLU A 47 2.71 -6.94 -12.87
C GLU A 47 2.72 -5.41 -12.76
N PHE A 48 2.82 -4.90 -11.53
CA PHE A 48 2.76 -3.49 -11.25
C PHE A 48 4.17 -2.88 -11.31
N GLU A 49 4.42 -2.07 -12.34
CA GLU A 49 5.64 -1.27 -12.54
C GLU A 49 5.72 -0.13 -11.50
N HIS A 50 6.03 -0.47 -10.25
CA HIS A 50 6.07 0.43 -9.11
C HIS A 50 7.00 1.62 -9.32
N ALA A 51 8.22 1.42 -9.83
CA ALA A 51 9.16 2.53 -10.07
C ALA A 51 8.59 3.57 -11.05
N MET A 52 8.02 3.11 -12.17
CA MET A 52 7.38 3.99 -13.14
C MET A 52 6.21 4.76 -12.52
N HIS A 53 5.38 4.10 -11.70
CA HIS A 53 4.24 4.78 -11.08
C HIS A 53 4.68 5.79 -10.01
N VAL A 54 5.79 5.55 -9.29
CA VAL A 54 6.37 6.52 -8.35
C VAL A 54 6.89 7.76 -9.08
N ASP A 55 7.44 7.62 -10.28
CA ASP A 55 7.90 8.76 -11.09
C ASP A 55 6.72 9.61 -11.64
N ILE A 56 5.54 9.01 -11.77
CA ILE A 56 4.32 9.68 -12.26
C ILE A 56 3.51 10.27 -11.10
N ALA A 57 3.44 9.57 -9.96
CA ALA A 57 2.70 10.00 -8.80
C ALA A 57 3.42 11.14 -8.08
N ASP A 58 2.68 12.20 -7.73
CA ASP A 58 3.25 13.35 -7.01
C ASP A 58 3.75 12.99 -5.60
N ASP A 59 3.13 12.00 -4.95
CA ASP A 59 3.47 11.59 -3.57
C ASP A 59 3.15 10.10 -3.32
N CYS A 60 3.91 9.44 -2.43
CA CYS A 60 3.69 8.09 -1.94
C CYS A 60 2.28 7.87 -1.36
N TYR A 61 1.65 8.91 -0.80
CA TYR A 61 0.28 8.86 -0.27
C TYR A 61 -0.76 8.62 -1.36
N VAL A 62 -0.47 8.81 -2.64
CA VAL A 62 -1.44 8.50 -3.72
C VAL A 62 -1.82 7.02 -3.70
N CYS A 63 -0.85 6.14 -3.48
CA CYS A 63 -1.07 4.69 -3.36
C CYS A 63 -1.18 4.24 -1.90
N HIS A 64 -0.33 4.79 -1.01
CA HIS A 64 -0.38 4.54 0.43
C HIS A 64 -1.31 5.53 1.15
N HIS A 65 -2.54 5.70 0.64
CA HIS A 65 -3.49 6.77 0.99
C HIS A 65 -4.02 6.80 2.44
N HIS A 66 -3.62 5.84 3.24
CA HIS A 66 -3.89 5.80 4.67
C HIS A 66 -2.63 5.24 5.30
N THR A 67 -1.50 5.96 5.21
CA THR A 67 -0.34 5.65 6.05
C THR A 67 -0.87 5.52 7.45
N VAL A 68 -0.78 4.28 7.91
CA VAL A 68 -1.33 3.75 9.13
C VAL A 68 -1.38 4.84 10.20
N GLY A 69 -2.61 5.18 10.61
CA GLY A 69 -2.86 6.27 11.55
C GLY A 69 -2.11 6.05 12.86
N THR A 70 -2.05 7.10 13.69
CA THR A 70 -1.38 7.12 14.99
C THR A 70 -1.39 5.77 15.71
N VAL A 71 -0.20 5.22 15.97
CA VAL A 71 -0.03 4.00 16.76
C VAL A 71 -0.85 4.11 18.04
N THR A 72 -1.68 3.10 18.29
CA THR A 72 -2.54 3.09 19.47
C THR A 72 -2.60 1.72 20.13
N VAL A 73 -2.67 1.74 21.45
CA VAL A 73 -2.83 0.57 22.32
C VAL A 73 -4.28 0.44 22.84
N GLU A 74 -5.18 1.32 22.38
CA GLU A 74 -6.59 1.29 22.76
C GLU A 74 -7.26 0.00 22.25
N MET A 75 -7.97 -0.67 23.16
CA MET A 75 -8.61 -1.95 22.88
C MET A 75 -9.63 -1.83 21.74
N GLY A 76 -9.53 -2.71 20.75
CA GLY A 76 -10.36 -2.68 19.52
C GLY A 76 -9.85 -1.74 18.42
N CYS A 77 -8.89 -0.86 18.72
CA CYS A 77 -8.17 -0.07 17.72
C CYS A 77 -6.80 -0.70 17.42
N ALA A 78 -6.13 -1.22 18.47
CA ALA A 78 -4.81 -1.84 18.39
C ALA A 78 -4.76 -3.02 17.41
N ASP A 79 -5.86 -3.77 17.26
CA ASP A 79 -6.00 -4.89 16.30
C ASP A 79 -5.56 -4.55 14.86
N CYS A 80 -5.62 -3.26 14.48
CA CYS A 80 -5.13 -2.77 13.21
C CYS A 80 -4.06 -1.67 13.36
N HIS A 81 -4.02 -0.98 14.50
CA HIS A 81 -3.17 0.20 14.72
C HIS A 81 -1.96 -0.01 15.66
N GLU A 82 -1.67 -1.23 16.11
CA GLU A 82 -0.54 -1.49 17.02
C GLU A 82 0.83 -1.35 16.32
N GLU A 83 0.92 -1.76 15.05
CA GLU A 83 2.17 -1.74 14.25
C GLU A 83 2.04 -0.80 13.05
N SER A 84 1.71 0.45 13.35
CA SER A 84 1.19 1.43 12.41
C SER A 84 2.09 2.64 12.20
N ASP A 85 3.37 2.42 11.98
CA ASP A 85 4.33 3.50 11.70
C ASP A 85 4.22 3.98 10.24
N ALA A 86 4.24 5.30 10.04
CA ALA A 86 4.02 5.98 8.77
C ALA A 86 5.09 5.64 7.71
N THR A 87 6.21 5.04 8.14
CA THR A 87 7.32 4.63 7.28
C THR A 87 7.32 3.13 6.94
N LEU A 88 6.32 2.36 7.38
CA LEU A 88 6.30 0.91 7.13
C LEU A 88 5.69 0.56 5.76
N PRO A 89 6.23 -0.47 5.08
CA PRO A 89 5.57 -1.07 3.93
C PRO A 89 4.17 -1.58 4.31
N ILE A 90 3.13 -0.87 3.90
CA ILE A 90 1.74 -1.25 4.19
C ILE A 90 1.12 -1.94 2.99
N ALA A 91 0.80 -3.22 3.14
CA ALA A 91 0.05 -3.96 2.13
C ALA A 91 -1.45 -3.63 2.25
N CYS A 92 -2.13 -3.40 1.12
CA CYS A 92 -3.56 -3.07 1.09
C CYS A 92 -4.40 -4.09 1.89
N LYS A 93 -4.04 -5.38 1.82
CA LYS A 93 -4.74 -6.49 2.51
C LYS A 93 -4.73 -6.39 4.04
N LYS A 94 -3.81 -5.63 4.63
CA LYS A 94 -3.76 -5.42 6.09
C LYS A 94 -5.00 -4.72 6.60
N CYS A 95 -5.66 -3.94 5.74
CA CYS A 95 -6.86 -3.22 6.09
C CYS A 95 -8.05 -3.57 5.17
N HIS A 96 -7.81 -3.97 3.92
CA HIS A 96 -8.85 -4.33 2.96
C HIS A 96 -8.95 -5.85 2.82
N ASP A 97 -10.02 -6.44 3.32
CA ASP A 97 -10.18 -7.89 3.33
C ASP A 97 -10.37 -8.44 1.90
N PRO A 98 -9.65 -9.52 1.50
CA PRO A 98 -9.81 -10.14 0.18
C PRO A 98 -11.15 -10.88 0.02
N ASN A 99 -11.78 -11.27 1.12
CA ASN A 99 -13.04 -12.00 1.19
C ASN A 99 -14.10 -11.21 1.97
N PRO A 100 -14.44 -9.98 1.52
CA PRO A 100 -15.30 -9.08 2.27
C PRO A 100 -16.71 -9.64 2.46
N PHE A 101 -17.15 -10.61 1.66
CA PHE A 101 -18.49 -11.18 1.77
C PHE A 101 -18.51 -12.60 2.36
N SER A 102 -17.41 -13.05 2.96
CA SER A 102 -17.42 -14.31 3.71
C SER A 102 -18.32 -14.21 4.94
N ALA A 103 -18.93 -15.33 5.34
CA ALA A 103 -19.77 -15.37 6.54
C ALA A 103 -19.02 -14.89 7.79
N ALA A 104 -17.74 -15.28 7.92
CA ALA A 104 -16.88 -14.83 9.01
C ALA A 104 -16.68 -13.31 8.99
N GLN A 105 -16.42 -12.71 7.82
CA GLN A 105 -16.19 -11.27 7.71
C GLN A 105 -17.48 -10.46 7.88
N ILE A 106 -18.62 -10.98 7.43
CA ILE A 106 -19.94 -10.37 7.71
C ILE A 106 -20.21 -10.38 9.21
N ALA A 107 -20.09 -11.54 9.86
CA ALA A 107 -20.29 -11.67 11.31
C ALA A 107 -19.33 -10.76 12.10
N LYS A 108 -18.06 -10.70 11.69
CA LYS A 108 -17.05 -9.80 12.28
C LYS A 108 -17.51 -8.34 12.18
N ARG A 109 -17.94 -7.86 11.02
CA ARG A 109 -18.45 -6.48 10.86
C ARG A 109 -19.69 -6.20 11.69
N GLU A 110 -20.61 -7.15 11.79
CA GLU A 110 -21.82 -7.01 12.61
C GLU A 110 -21.48 -6.88 14.11
N LEU A 111 -20.54 -7.70 14.60
CA LEU A 111 -20.04 -7.64 15.98
C LEU A 111 -19.25 -6.35 16.26
N GLU A 112 -18.51 -5.89 15.26
CA GLU A 112 -17.59 -4.75 15.34
C GLU A 112 -18.19 -3.46 14.79
N GLY A 113 -19.52 -3.33 14.72
CA GLY A 113 -20.26 -2.19 14.18
C GLY A 113 -20.02 -0.82 14.84
N ARG A 114 -18.94 -0.70 15.64
CA ARG A 114 -18.40 0.51 16.28
C ARG A 114 -17.01 0.92 15.75
N ARG A 115 -16.46 0.28 14.71
CA ARG A 115 -15.19 0.72 14.08
C ARG A 115 -15.40 2.06 13.37
N PHE A 116 -14.47 3.00 13.54
CA PHE A 116 -14.51 4.33 12.91
C PHE A 116 -14.37 4.28 11.37
N HIS A 117 -13.61 3.33 10.83
CA HIS A 117 -13.39 3.17 9.40
C HIS A 117 -14.47 2.26 8.77
N ILE A 118 -15.69 2.78 8.62
CA ILE A 118 -16.88 2.04 8.11
C ILE A 118 -16.95 1.96 6.57
N ASP A 119 -16.16 2.75 5.88
CA ASP A 119 -16.19 3.00 4.44
C ASP A 119 -15.10 2.24 3.67
N LYS A 120 -14.41 1.30 4.34
CA LYS A 120 -13.35 0.50 3.72
C LYS A 120 -13.92 -0.54 2.75
N PRO A 121 -13.66 -0.42 1.43
CA PRO A 121 -14.03 -1.48 0.49
C PRO A 121 -13.22 -2.75 0.76
N GLY A 122 -13.70 -3.88 0.24
CA GLY A 122 -12.85 -5.09 0.13
C GLY A 122 -11.67 -4.87 -0.81
N LEU A 123 -10.70 -5.78 -0.78
CA LEU A 123 -9.41 -5.61 -1.46
C LEU A 123 -9.54 -5.35 -2.97
N LYS A 124 -10.40 -6.09 -3.67
CA LYS A 124 -10.67 -5.86 -5.10
C LYS A 124 -11.12 -4.42 -5.38
N GLY A 125 -12.07 -3.93 -4.58
CA GLY A 125 -12.58 -2.57 -4.71
C GLY A 125 -11.54 -1.50 -4.35
N ALA A 126 -10.64 -1.80 -3.41
CA ALA A 126 -9.54 -0.92 -3.05
C ALA A 126 -8.56 -0.75 -4.22
N TYR A 127 -8.12 -1.85 -4.84
CA TYR A 127 -7.25 -1.79 -6.02
C TYR A 127 -7.90 -1.01 -7.17
N HIS A 128 -9.13 -1.37 -7.55
CA HIS A 128 -9.80 -0.71 -8.67
C HIS A 128 -10.00 0.78 -8.43
N ARG A 129 -10.36 1.22 -7.22
CA ARG A 129 -10.48 2.65 -6.92
C ARG A 129 -9.14 3.38 -6.97
N SER A 130 -8.07 2.76 -6.47
CA SER A 130 -6.74 3.36 -6.46
C SER A 130 -6.18 3.51 -7.88
N CYS A 131 -6.25 2.45 -8.69
CA CYS A 131 -5.67 2.44 -10.02
C CYS A 131 -6.55 3.18 -11.02
N LEU A 132 -7.83 2.81 -11.12
CA LEU A 132 -8.73 3.38 -12.13
C LEU A 132 -9.04 4.85 -11.86
N GLY A 133 -9.09 5.29 -10.59
CA GLY A 133 -9.33 6.69 -10.27
C GLY A 133 -8.28 7.62 -10.89
N CYS A 134 -7.00 7.35 -10.65
CA CYS A 134 -5.90 8.12 -11.23
C CYS A 134 -5.85 7.96 -12.76
N HIS A 135 -6.08 6.74 -13.27
CA HIS A 135 -6.04 6.50 -14.72
C HIS A 135 -7.16 7.24 -15.46
N GLU A 136 -8.38 7.30 -14.91
CA GLU A 136 -9.48 8.08 -15.46
C GLU A 136 -9.16 9.58 -15.50
N GLU A 137 -8.58 10.12 -14.42
CA GLU A 137 -8.20 11.54 -14.33
C GLU A 137 -7.09 11.91 -15.34
N MET A 138 -6.12 11.02 -15.55
CA MET A 138 -5.00 11.25 -16.47
C MET A 138 -5.25 10.80 -17.92
N GLY A 139 -6.36 10.10 -18.18
CA GLY A 139 -6.59 9.46 -19.48
C GLY A 139 -5.63 8.31 -19.80
N ALA A 140 -5.17 7.60 -18.76
CA ALA A 140 -4.32 6.43 -18.87
C ALA A 140 -5.15 5.14 -19.15
N PRO A 141 -4.51 4.00 -19.48
CA PRO A 141 -5.22 2.75 -19.79
C PRO A 141 -6.15 2.31 -18.65
N ASN A 142 -7.43 2.06 -18.94
CA ASN A 142 -8.43 1.71 -17.92
C ASN A 142 -9.34 0.55 -18.36
N GLY A 143 -8.97 -0.14 -19.44
CA GLY A 143 -9.60 -1.36 -19.90
C GLY A 143 -9.28 -2.54 -18.98
N CYS A 144 -10.20 -3.51 -18.93
CA CYS A 144 -10.07 -4.68 -18.04
C CYS A 144 -8.78 -5.46 -18.27
N ASP A 145 -8.33 -5.54 -19.53
CA ASP A 145 -7.16 -6.32 -19.94
C ASP A 145 -5.87 -5.49 -20.03
N ASP A 146 -5.94 -4.18 -19.75
CA ASP A 146 -4.78 -3.28 -19.78
C ASP A 146 -3.86 -3.49 -18.55
N CYS A 147 -4.43 -3.95 -17.43
CA CYS A 147 -3.69 -4.17 -16.18
C CYS A 147 -3.49 -5.67 -15.88
N HIS A 148 -4.50 -6.49 -16.15
CA HIS A 148 -4.49 -7.94 -15.91
C HIS A 148 -5.29 -8.64 -17.01
N ARG A 149 -4.76 -9.69 -17.63
CA ARG A 149 -5.48 -10.38 -18.70
C ARG A 149 -6.51 -11.35 -18.13
N ARG A 150 -7.67 -11.48 -18.79
CA ARG A 150 -8.57 -12.61 -18.52
C ARG A 150 -7.85 -13.94 -18.74
N ASN A 151 -8.10 -14.90 -17.85
CA ASN A 151 -7.65 -16.28 -18.01
C ASN A 151 -8.80 -17.19 -18.45
N GLU A 152 -8.52 -18.47 -18.71
CA GLU A 152 -9.51 -19.46 -19.18
C GLU A 152 -10.76 -19.53 -18.28
N ALA A 153 -10.59 -19.47 -16.96
CA ALA A 153 -11.71 -19.48 -16.02
C ALA A 153 -12.58 -18.21 -16.10
N GLY A 154 -11.97 -17.07 -16.43
CA GLY A 154 -12.68 -15.83 -16.71
C GLY A 154 -13.47 -15.92 -18.02
N GLU A 155 -12.86 -16.42 -19.08
CA GLU A 155 -13.52 -16.64 -20.38
C GLU A 155 -14.77 -17.53 -20.22
N GLU A 156 -14.63 -18.65 -19.52
CA GLU A 156 -15.74 -19.56 -19.22
C GLU A 156 -16.84 -18.86 -18.42
N LEU A 157 -16.49 -18.12 -17.36
CA LEU A 157 -17.46 -17.45 -16.50
C LEU A 157 -18.27 -16.39 -17.25
N PHE A 158 -17.61 -15.61 -18.10
CA PHE A 158 -18.23 -14.48 -18.79
C PHE A 158 -18.89 -14.88 -20.12
N GLY A 159 -18.74 -16.13 -20.56
CA GLY A 159 -19.30 -16.61 -21.83
C GLY A 159 -18.73 -15.88 -23.05
N LEU A 160 -17.52 -15.35 -22.91
CA LEU A 160 -16.78 -14.72 -23.99
C LEU A 160 -15.93 -15.84 -24.59
N GLY A 161 -16.01 -16.04 -25.91
CA GLY A 161 -15.07 -16.96 -26.59
C GLY A 161 -13.61 -16.54 -26.35
N PRO A 162 -12.62 -17.32 -26.83
CA PRO A 162 -11.21 -17.02 -26.62
C PRO A 162 -10.89 -15.55 -26.97
N ALA A 163 -10.07 -14.90 -26.14
CA ALA A 163 -9.80 -13.45 -26.11
C ALA A 163 -9.16 -12.81 -27.38
N ASP A 164 -9.31 -13.43 -28.55
CA ASP A 164 -8.57 -13.12 -29.77
C ASP A 164 -9.40 -13.31 -31.08
N MET A 165 -10.72 -13.04 -31.01
CA MET A 165 -11.56 -12.77 -32.21
C MET A 165 -11.90 -11.29 -32.37
#